data_AF-D2J9I4-F1
#
_entry.id   AF-D2J9I4-F1
#
_cell.length_a   1.000
_cell.length_b   1.000
_cell.length_c   1.000
_cell.angle_alpha   90.00
_cell.angle_beta   90.00
_cell.angle_gamma   90.00
#
_symmetry.space_group_name_H-M   'P 1'
#
loop_
_entity.id
_entity.type
_entity.pdbx_description
1 polymer ?
#
loop_
_entity_poly.entity_id
_entity_poly.type
_entity_poly.pdbx_seq_one_letter_code
_entity_poly.pdbx_strand_id
1 'polypeptide(L)'
;MKCYAIEYFIKENEKDEKISEVKLYRANKNGGTFKFASKPIYCDRDKFVEMINSREVFTLTRMVNSGLFSVSSTFNITINNLGYINSKQNSREDFLPYVEFKIK
;
A
#
# COMPACT_ATOMS: atom_id res chain seq x y z
N MET A 1 -14.58 0.47 -7.61
CA MET A 1 -13.69 0.79 -6.48
C MET A 1 -13.56 -0.44 -5.60
N LYS A 2 -12.37 -1.01 -5.56
CA LYS A 2 -11.93 -2.14 -4.75
C LYS A 2 -11.17 -1.60 -3.54
N CYS A 3 -11.07 -2.41 -2.51
CA CYS A 3 -10.24 -2.11 -1.35
C CYS A 3 -9.06 -3.06 -1.29
N TYR A 4 -7.89 -2.50 -0.97
CA TYR A 4 -6.64 -3.21 -0.82
C TYR A 4 -6.01 -2.90 0.53
N ALA A 5 -5.55 -3.94 1.19
CA ALA A 5 -4.83 -3.83 2.45
C ALA A 5 -3.34 -4.03 2.18
N ILE A 6 -2.53 -3.01 2.45
CA ILE A 6 -1.08 -2.99 2.24
C ILE A 6 -0.40 -3.55 3.49
N GLU A 7 0.50 -4.51 3.28
CA GLU A 7 1.34 -5.06 4.34
C GLU A 7 2.67 -4.32 4.42
N TYR A 8 3.42 -4.29 3.33
CA TYR A 8 4.68 -3.57 3.23
C TYR A 8 5.05 -3.28 1.79
N PHE A 9 5.92 -2.29 1.60
CA PHE A 9 6.64 -2.05 0.36
C PHE A 9 7.94 -2.83 0.31
N ILE A 10 8.45 -3.04 -0.90
CA ILE A 10 9.70 -3.74 -1.15
C ILE A 10 10.60 -2.80 -1.96
N LYS A 11 11.87 -2.71 -1.56
CA LYS A 11 12.95 -2.06 -2.31
C LYS A 11 14.01 -3.10 -2.68
N GLU A 12 14.74 -2.87 -3.77
CA GLU A 12 15.84 -3.77 -4.16
C GLU A 12 17.07 -3.54 -3.25
N ASN A 13 17.27 -2.30 -2.79
CA ASN A 13 18.32 -1.95 -1.83
C ASN A 13 17.93 -0.73 -0.96
N GLU A 14 18.72 -0.45 0.09
CA GLU A 14 18.40 0.63 1.05
C GLU A 14 18.45 2.04 0.43
N LYS A 15 19.19 2.21 -0.67
CA LYS A 15 19.41 3.50 -1.32
C LYS A 15 18.38 3.81 -2.40
N ASP A 16 17.47 2.87 -2.69
CA ASP A 16 16.46 3.09 -3.72
C ASP A 16 15.50 4.19 -3.31
N GLU A 17 15.34 5.17 -4.19
CA GLU A 17 14.34 6.20 -4.05
C GLU A 17 12.93 5.67 -4.33
N LYS A 18 12.78 4.56 -5.06
CA LYS A 18 11.48 4.01 -5.47
C LYS A 18 11.29 2.59 -4.95
N ILE A 19 10.05 2.23 -4.65
CA ILE A 19 9.70 0.85 -4.33
C ILE A 19 9.75 0.02 -5.62
N SER A 20 10.18 -1.24 -5.54
CA SER A 20 10.07 -2.17 -6.67
C SER A 20 8.73 -2.86 -6.69
N GLU A 21 8.25 -3.28 -5.52
CA GLU A 21 7.00 -4.03 -5.35
C GLU A 21 6.27 -3.62 -4.08
N VAL A 22 4.99 -3.98 -4.02
CA VAL A 22 4.15 -3.91 -2.82
C VAL A 22 3.52 -5.27 -2.56
N LYS A 23 3.53 -5.69 -1.30
CA LYS A 23 2.72 -6.81 -0.84
C LYS A 23 1.40 -6.29 -0.28
N LEU A 24 0.31 -6.74 -0.87
CA LEU A 24 -1.03 -6.32 -0.50
C LEU A 24 -2.05 -7.46 -0.64
N TYR A 25 -3.27 -7.24 -0.17
CA TYR A 25 -4.38 -8.18 -0.26
C TYR A 25 -5.61 -7.46 -0.78
N ARG A 26 -6.48 -8.14 -1.55
CA ARG A 26 -7.85 -7.65 -1.69
C ARG A 26 -8.55 -7.74 -0.35
N ALA A 27 -9.30 -6.69 -0.02
CA ALA A 27 -10.10 -6.63 1.18
C ALA A 27 -11.55 -6.27 0.84
N ASN A 28 -12.47 -6.86 1.59
CA ASN A 28 -13.87 -6.44 1.59
C ASN A 28 -14.16 -5.69 2.89
N LYS A 29 -14.80 -4.52 2.76
CA LYS A 29 -15.30 -3.77 3.91
C LYS A 29 -16.55 -4.44 4.46
N ASN A 30 -16.58 -4.73 5.75
CA ASN A 30 -17.75 -5.24 6.46
C ASN A 30 -17.95 -4.44 7.75
N GLY A 31 -18.88 -3.47 7.71
CA GLY A 31 -19.06 -2.48 8.76
C GLY A 31 -17.78 -1.64 8.98
N GLY A 32 -17.29 -1.60 10.22
CA GLY A 32 -16.05 -0.93 10.61
C GLY A 32 -14.77 -1.76 10.45
N THR A 33 -14.86 -2.97 9.88
CA THR A 33 -13.72 -3.90 9.76
C THR A 33 -13.49 -4.31 8.31
N PHE A 34 -12.30 -4.87 8.02
CA PHE A 34 -11.94 -5.38 6.71
C PHE A 34 -11.54 -6.85 6.80
N LYS A 35 -11.99 -7.66 5.83
CA LYS A 35 -11.64 -9.09 5.72
C LYS A 35 -10.86 -9.34 4.45
N PHE A 36 -9.89 -10.25 4.49
CA PHE A 36 -9.17 -10.68 3.29
C PHE A 36 -10.16 -11.35 2.35
N ALA A 37 -10.13 -10.92 1.10
CA ALA A 37 -10.88 -11.49 0.00
C ALA A 37 -9.96 -12.23 -0.99
N SER A 38 -8.66 -12.25 -0.73
CA SER A 38 -7.67 -12.97 -1.53
C SER A 38 -6.50 -13.46 -0.68
N LYS A 39 -5.68 -14.34 -1.28
CA LYS A 39 -4.29 -14.58 -0.88
C LYS A 39 -3.45 -13.30 -1.05
N PRO A 40 -2.22 -13.24 -0.48
CA PRO A 40 -1.31 -12.13 -0.73
C PRO A 40 -1.04 -11.96 -2.23
N ILE A 41 -0.94 -10.70 -2.64
CA ILE A 41 -0.63 -10.27 -4.00
C ILE A 41 0.66 -9.45 -3.92
N TYR A 42 1.63 -9.83 -4.73
CA TYR A 42 2.82 -9.02 -5.00
C TYR A 42 2.55 -8.25 -6.28
N CYS A 43 2.57 -6.93 -6.18
CA CYS A 43 2.26 -6.02 -7.27
C CYS A 43 3.49 -5.17 -7.54
N ASP A 44 3.93 -5.13 -8.79
CA ASP A 44 4.99 -4.20 -9.21
C ASP A 44 4.54 -2.75 -9.05
N ARG A 45 5.53 -1.85 -9.02
CA ARG A 45 5.31 -0.41 -8.84
C ARG A 45 4.38 0.19 -9.88
N ASP A 46 4.51 -0.18 -11.15
CA ASP A 46 3.74 0.43 -12.23
C ASP A 46 2.26 0.11 -12.10
N LYS A 47 1.91 -1.15 -11.85
CA LYS A 47 0.53 -1.55 -11.54
C LYS A 47 0.03 -0.90 -10.26
N PHE A 48 0.87 -0.74 -9.25
CA PHE A 48 0.46 -0.07 -8.01
C PHE A 48 0.15 1.41 -8.25
N VAL A 49 0.92 2.10 -9.09
CA VAL A 49 0.65 3.46 -9.54
C VAL A 49 -0.68 3.54 -10.30
N GLU A 50 -0.96 2.58 -11.19
CA GLU A 50 -2.27 2.49 -11.86
C GLU A 50 -3.42 2.32 -10.86
N MET A 51 -3.24 1.51 -9.81
CA MET A 51 -4.23 1.34 -8.75
C MET A 51 -4.48 2.63 -7.96
N ILE A 52 -3.41 3.39 -7.65
CA ILE A 52 -3.52 4.71 -7.01
C ILE A 52 -4.31 5.67 -7.91
N ASN A 53 -3.94 5.76 -9.19
CA ASN A 53 -4.59 6.64 -10.16
C ASN A 53 -6.06 6.24 -10.44
N SER A 54 -6.38 4.95 -10.31
CA SER A 54 -7.75 4.41 -10.40
C SER A 54 -8.60 4.70 -9.16
N ARG A 55 -8.05 5.41 -8.16
CA ARG A 55 -8.73 5.79 -6.92
C ARG A 55 -9.24 4.59 -6.12
N GLU A 56 -8.48 3.50 -6.13
CA GLU A 56 -8.77 2.37 -5.27
C GLU A 56 -8.54 2.75 -3.78
N VAL A 57 -9.23 2.05 -2.88
CA VAL A 57 -9.17 2.36 -1.44
C VAL A 57 -8.05 1.56 -0.79
N PHE A 58 -7.16 2.24 -0.09
CA PHE A 58 -6.05 1.62 0.63
C PHE A 58 -6.21 1.68 2.14
N THR A 59 -5.75 0.61 2.79
CA THR A 59 -5.69 0.47 4.24
C THR A 59 -4.40 -0.24 4.63
N LEU A 60 -3.94 -0.07 5.88
CA LEU A 60 -2.82 -0.84 6.42
C LEU A 60 -3.34 -2.17 6.95
N THR A 61 -2.59 -3.25 6.74
CA THR A 61 -2.85 -4.50 7.45
C THR A 61 -2.16 -4.47 8.80
N ARG A 62 -2.95 -4.55 9.88
CA ARG A 62 -2.49 -5.04 11.18
C ARG A 62 -3.24 -6.32 11.49
N MET A 63 -2.55 -7.46 11.40
CA MET A 63 -3.16 -8.76 11.67
C MET A 63 -3.50 -8.84 13.17
N VAL A 64 -4.79 -8.99 13.50
CA VAL A 64 -5.23 -9.16 14.91
C VAL A 64 -5.41 -10.62 15.24
N ASN A 65 -5.88 -11.41 14.28
CA ASN A 65 -6.08 -12.85 14.34
C ASN A 65 -5.98 -13.44 12.91
N SER A 66 -5.79 -14.75 12.79
CA SER A 66 -5.69 -15.43 11.49
C SER A 66 -6.91 -15.08 10.60
N GLY A 67 -6.66 -14.39 9.48
CA GLY A 67 -7.68 -14.00 8.50
C GLY A 67 -8.45 -12.70 8.80
N LEU A 68 -8.10 -11.94 9.84
CA LEU A 68 -8.78 -10.68 10.19
C LEU A 68 -7.77 -9.56 10.54
N PHE A 69 -7.93 -8.38 9.93
CA PHE A 69 -7.13 -7.18 10.22
C PHE A 69 -7.97 -6.19 11.01
N SER A 70 -7.37 -5.60 12.04
CA SER A 70 -7.89 -4.37 12.61
C SER A 70 -7.26 -3.27 11.79
N VAL A 71 -8.13 -2.54 11.12
CA VAL A 71 -7.71 -1.46 10.25
C VAL A 71 -7.52 -0.24 11.13
N SER A 72 -6.30 0.31 11.12
CA SER A 72 -6.10 1.74 11.34
C SER A 72 -6.65 2.46 10.11
N SER A 73 -7.39 3.55 10.32
CA SER A 73 -8.05 4.40 9.31
C SER A 73 -7.54 4.28 7.87
N THR A 74 -8.46 4.17 6.89
CA THR A 74 -8.12 4.32 5.47
C THR A 74 -7.28 5.59 5.28
N PHE A 75 -6.25 5.51 4.45
CA PHE A 75 -5.38 6.65 4.20
C PHE A 75 -5.34 6.95 2.71
N ASN A 76 -5.14 8.22 2.41
CA ASN A 76 -4.97 8.67 1.03
C ASN A 76 -3.53 8.41 0.61
N ILE A 77 -3.38 7.71 -0.51
CA ILE A 77 -2.10 7.56 -1.20
C ILE A 77 -2.12 8.52 -2.38
N THR A 78 -1.04 9.26 -2.55
CA THR A 78 -0.88 10.25 -3.61
C THR A 78 0.45 10.04 -4.30
N ILE A 79 0.49 10.47 -5.56
CA ILE A 79 1.72 10.60 -6.33
C ILE A 79 1.99 12.09 -6.47
N ASN A 80 3.18 12.53 -6.09
CA ASN A 80 3.55 13.93 -6.23
C ASN A 80 3.84 14.31 -7.69
N ASN A 81 4.09 15.58 -7.96
CA ASN A 81 4.38 16.09 -9.31
C ASN A 81 5.69 15.54 -9.90
N LEU A 82 6.54 14.90 -9.10
CA LEU A 82 7.77 14.23 -9.54
C LEU A 82 7.57 12.72 -9.78
N GLY A 83 6.35 12.20 -9.61
CA GLY A 83 6.03 10.80 -9.86
C GLY A 83 6.37 9.85 -8.69
N TYR A 84 6.63 10.37 -7.50
CA TYR A 84 6.90 9.57 -6.30
C TYR A 84 5.64 9.37 -5.45
N ILE A 85 5.48 8.17 -4.89
CA ILE A 85 4.41 7.80 -3.97
C ILE A 85 4.69 8.45 -2.62
N ASN A 86 4.25 9.70 -2.49
CA ASN A 86 4.54 10.55 -1.35
C ASN A 86 3.45 11.63 -1.20
N SER A 87 3.21 12.08 0.03
CA SER A 87 2.31 13.21 0.29
C SER A 87 3.00 14.57 0.17
N LYS A 88 4.34 14.61 0.18
CA LYS A 88 5.13 15.85 0.03
C LYS A 88 5.41 16.12 -1.45
N GLN A 89 5.03 17.31 -1.93
CA GLN A 89 5.19 17.72 -3.33
C GLN A 89 6.64 17.59 -3.82
N ASN A 90 7.63 18.06 -3.03
CA ASN A 90 9.04 18.08 -3.46
C ASN A 90 9.85 16.85 -3.04
N SER A 91 9.20 15.79 -2.57
CA SER A 91 9.93 14.56 -2.21
C SER A 91 10.45 13.84 -3.44
N ARG A 92 11.65 13.29 -3.34
CA ARG A 92 12.31 12.46 -4.36
C ARG A 92 12.41 11.00 -3.93
N GLU A 93 11.49 10.56 -3.07
CA GLU A 93 11.41 9.16 -2.66
C GLU A 93 9.96 8.71 -2.49
N ASP A 94 9.69 7.46 -2.87
CA ASP A 94 8.51 6.72 -2.50
C ASP A 94 8.60 6.46 -0.99
N PHE A 95 7.77 7.14 -0.22
CA PHE A 95 7.76 7.06 1.23
C PHE A 95 6.39 7.38 1.79
N LEU A 96 5.84 6.45 2.57
CA LEU A 96 4.65 6.63 3.38
C LEU A 96 5.01 6.24 4.81
N PRO A 97 4.97 7.17 5.78
CA PRO A 97 5.50 6.93 7.14
C PRO A 97 4.79 5.82 7.91
N TYR A 98 3.63 5.38 7.44
CA TYR A 98 2.80 4.35 8.08
C TYR A 98 2.87 2.99 7.38
N VAL A 99 3.63 2.87 6.29
CA VAL A 99 3.83 1.61 5.55
C VAL A 99 5.25 1.14 5.80
N GLU A 100 5.40 -0.07 6.32
CA GLU A 100 6.72 -0.68 6.46
C GLU A 100 7.36 -0.94 5.09
N PHE A 101 8.68 -0.95 5.03
CA PHE A 101 9.43 -1.38 3.86
C PHE A 101 10.35 -2.54 4.20
N LYS A 102 10.56 -3.42 3.22
CA LYS A 102 11.55 -4.51 3.28
C LYS A 102 12.51 -4.38 2.12
N ILE A 103 13.70 -4.91 2.33
CA ILE A 103 14.72 -5.03 1.30
C ILE A 103 14.68 -6.48 0.82
N LYS A 104 14.80 -6.68 -0.49
CA LYS A 104 14.90 -8.03 -1.08
C LYS A 104 16.13 -8.79 -0.57
#